data_AF-A0A973L8R6-F1
#
_entry.id   AF-A0A973L8R6-F1
#
_cell.length_a   1.000
_cell.length_b   1.000
_cell.length_c   1.000
_cell.angle_alpha   90.00
_cell.angle_beta   90.00
_cell.angle_gamma   90.00
#
_symmetry.space_group_name_H-M   'P 1'
#
loop_
_entity.id
_entity.type
_entity.pdbx_description
1 polymer ?
#
loop_
_entity_poly.entity_id
_entity_poly.type
_entity_poly.pdbx_seq_one_letter_code
_entity_poly.pdbx_strand_id
1 'polypeptide(L)'
;MFLGRIVAPGDPLWTDDDRDWAMALMTYEADLCTCGQPRSESMNADNEFAYAAEPLRCHACKAIARGSESFASANDAAGLFISVTKRTRRAHAGHS
;
A
#
# COMPACT_ATOMS: atom_id res chain seq x y z
N MET A 1 19.05 8.82 16.21
CA MET A 1 17.76 9.51 16.06
C MET A 1 16.68 8.47 16.31
N PHE A 2 15.88 8.63 17.36
CA PHE A 2 14.78 7.71 17.69
C PHE A 2 13.49 8.51 17.61
N LEU A 3 12.51 8.09 16.80
CA LEU A 3 11.26 8.86 16.59
C LEU A 3 11.49 10.37 16.32
N GLY A 4 12.54 10.69 15.55
CA GLY A 4 12.90 12.08 15.22
C GLY A 4 13.69 12.86 16.27
N ARG A 5 13.92 12.34 17.48
CA ARG A 5 14.72 13.00 18.53
C ARG A 5 16.19 12.56 18.54
N ILE A 6 17.06 13.48 18.95
CA ILE A 6 18.45 13.19 19.35
C ILE A 6 18.41 12.86 20.85
N VAL A 7 18.88 11.67 21.24
CA VAL A 7 18.88 11.19 22.63
C VAL A 7 20.29 11.31 23.16
N ALA A 8 20.51 12.11 24.22
CA ALA A 8 21.82 12.25 24.83
C ALA A 8 22.06 11.13 25.88
N PRO A 9 23.32 10.88 26.28
CA PRO A 9 23.61 9.94 27.36
C PRO A 9 22.89 10.34 28.67
N GLY A 10 22.04 9.46 29.18
CA GLY A 10 21.22 9.70 30.37
C GLY A 10 19.76 10.06 30.08
N ASP A 11 19.44 10.44 28.84
CA ASP A 11 18.04 10.64 28.44
C ASP A 11 17.33 9.28 28.27
N PRO A 12 16.05 9.19 28.64
CA PRO A 12 15.27 8.00 28.37
C PRO A 12 15.08 7.85 26.85
N LEU A 13 15.32 6.64 26.35
CA LEU A 13 15.15 6.34 24.92
C LEU A 13 13.68 6.50 24.49
N TRP A 14 12.75 6.04 25.33
CA TRP A 14 11.31 6.19 25.17
C TRP A 14 10.79 7.21 26.17
N THR A 15 10.02 8.18 25.70
CA THR A 15 9.20 9.01 26.58
C THR A 15 7.92 8.25 26.94
N ASP A 16 7.22 8.72 27.96
CA ASP A 16 5.88 8.21 28.27
C ASP A 16 4.93 8.39 27.07
N ASP A 17 5.00 9.54 26.39
CA ASP A 17 4.23 9.80 25.16
C ASP A 17 4.51 8.75 24.07
N ASP A 18 5.77 8.35 23.85
CA ASP A 18 6.08 7.34 22.84
C ASP A 18 5.41 6.00 23.17
N ARG A 19 5.44 5.63 24.45
CA ARG A 19 4.80 4.40 24.93
C ARG A 19 3.30 4.48 24.69
N ASP A 20 2.68 5.62 25.01
CA ASP A 20 1.25 5.81 24.81
C ASP A 20 0.86 5.76 23.33
N TRP A 21 1.66 6.39 22.45
CA TRP A 21 1.48 6.29 21.00
C TRP A 21 1.66 4.86 20.48
N ALA A 22 2.64 4.11 20.99
CA ALA A 22 2.83 2.72 20.63
C ALA A 22 1.64 1.85 21.07
N MET A 23 1.07 2.08 22.25
CA MET A 23 -0.13 1.38 22.71
C MET A 23 -1.36 1.73 21.88
N ALA A 24 -1.53 3.01 21.53
CA ALA A 24 -2.61 3.45 20.66
C ALA A 24 -2.50 2.83 19.27
N LEU A 25 -1.29 2.77 18.70
CA LEU A 25 -1.04 2.13 17.42
C LEU A 25 -1.37 0.63 17.46
N MET A 26 -0.92 -0.10 18.49
CA MET A 26 -1.25 -1.52 18.64
C MET A 26 -2.77 -1.75 18.72
N THR A 27 -3.49 -0.87 19.42
CA THR A 27 -4.95 -0.94 19.53
C THR A 27 -5.63 -0.66 18.18
N TYR A 28 -5.19 0.37 17.46
CA TYR A 28 -5.69 0.71 16.15
C TYR A 28 -5.45 -0.42 15.12
N GLU A 29 -4.22 -0.94 15.06
CA GLU A 29 -3.85 -2.02 14.14
C GLU A 29 -4.62 -3.31 14.43
N ALA A 30 -4.81 -3.64 15.72
CA ALA A 30 -5.63 -4.78 16.13
C ALA A 30 -7.09 -4.63 15.69
N ASP A 31 -7.61 -3.41 15.61
CA ASP A 31 -8.97 -3.11 15.17
C ASP A 31 -9.15 -3.15 13.64
N LEU A 32 -8.08 -3.14 12.84
CA LEU A 32 -8.21 -3.09 11.38
C LEU A 32 -8.83 -4.36 10.79
N CYS A 33 -9.86 -4.20 9.96
CA CYS A 33 -10.37 -5.22 9.07
C CYS A 33 -9.35 -5.55 7.96
N THR A 34 -9.52 -6.67 7.26
CA THR A 34 -8.68 -7.04 6.10
C THR A 34 -8.77 -6.03 4.95
N CYS A 35 -9.85 -5.24 4.88
CA CYS A 35 -9.99 -4.12 3.95
C CYS A 35 -9.24 -2.85 4.38
N GLY A 36 -8.67 -2.82 5.59
CA GLY A 36 -7.90 -1.69 6.13
C GLY A 36 -8.73 -0.65 6.90
N GLN A 37 -10.03 -0.84 7.08
CA GLN A 37 -10.89 0.04 7.88
C GLN A 37 -11.01 -0.46 9.34
N PRO A 38 -11.16 0.43 10.34
CA PRO A 38 -11.37 0.04 11.74
C PRO A 38 -12.67 -0.76 11.91
N ARG A 39 -12.64 -1.93 12.57
CA ARG A 39 -13.83 -2.76 12.79
C ARG A 39 -14.81 -2.09 13.73
N SER A 40 -14.32 -1.41 14.77
CA SER A 40 -15.15 -0.67 15.73
C SER A 40 -16.08 0.36 15.06
N GLU A 41 -15.65 0.96 13.96
CA GLU A 41 -16.45 1.89 13.16
C GLU A 41 -17.19 1.17 12.03
N SER A 42 -16.47 0.43 11.19
CA SER A 42 -17.02 -0.14 9.95
C SER A 42 -18.02 -1.28 10.16
N MET A 43 -18.02 -1.93 11.33
CA MET A 43 -19.00 -2.96 11.71
C MET A 43 -20.13 -2.43 12.59
N ASN A 44 -20.15 -1.12 12.88
CA ASN A 44 -21.29 -0.51 13.54
C ASN A 44 -22.49 -0.47 12.58
N ALA A 45 -23.65 -0.95 13.03
CA ALA A 45 -24.88 -0.96 12.25
C ALA A 45 -25.33 0.46 11.83
N ASP A 46 -24.99 1.49 12.60
CA ASP A 46 -25.31 2.89 12.27
C ASP A 46 -24.59 3.37 11.00
N ASN A 47 -23.51 2.68 10.60
CA ASN A 47 -22.73 2.97 9.40
C ASN A 47 -23.19 2.13 8.19
N GLU A 48 -24.34 1.47 8.26
CA GLU A 48 -24.95 0.85 7.09
C GLU A 48 -25.12 1.91 5.99
N PHE A 49 -24.54 1.65 4.81
CA PHE A 49 -24.47 2.58 3.67
C PHE A 49 -23.51 3.78 3.78
N ALA A 50 -22.71 3.90 4.85
CA ALA A 50 -21.72 4.98 4.99
C ALA A 50 -20.47 4.79 4.13
N TYR A 51 -20.19 3.55 3.69
CA TYR A 51 -19.01 3.21 2.89
C TYR A 51 -19.41 2.92 1.44
N ALA A 52 -18.64 3.47 0.50
CA ALA A 52 -18.72 3.17 -0.92
C ALA A 52 -17.42 2.50 -1.39
N ALA A 53 -17.54 1.59 -2.36
CA ALA A 53 -16.40 0.93 -2.97
C ALA A 53 -16.29 1.33 -4.45
N GLU A 54 -15.09 1.71 -4.88
CA GLU A 54 -14.78 1.98 -6.28
C GLU A 54 -13.80 0.93 -6.83
N PRO A 55 -14.01 0.43 -8.07
CA PRO A 55 -13.10 -0.53 -8.67
C PRO A 55 -11.78 0.14 -9.07
N LEU A 56 -10.69 -0.23 -8.40
CA LEU A 56 -9.35 0.22 -8.76
C LEU A 56 -8.69 -0.73 -9.75
N ARG A 57 -7.99 -0.16 -10.74
CA ARG A 57 -7.20 -0.93 -11.71
C ARG A 57 -5.71 -0.66 -11.54
N CYS A 58 -4.95 -1.68 -11.14
CA CYS A 58 -3.49 -1.61 -11.19
C CYS A 58 -3.02 -1.65 -12.66
N HIS A 59 -2.48 -0.52 -13.14
CA HIS A 59 -1.97 -0.43 -14.51
C HIS A 59 -0.75 -1.31 -14.77
N ALA A 60 0.06 -1.59 -13.73
CA ALA A 60 1.19 -2.50 -13.83
C ALA A 60 0.73 -3.95 -14.01
N CYS A 61 -0.21 -4.43 -13.17
CA CYS A 61 -0.81 -5.76 -13.32
C CYS A 61 -1.54 -5.90 -14.66
N LYS A 62 -2.24 -4.85 -15.12
CA LYS A 62 -2.85 -4.85 -16.47
C LYS A 62 -1.80 -5.03 -17.57
N ALA A 63 -0.62 -4.42 -17.43
CA ALA A 63 0.46 -4.56 -18.40
C ALA A 63 1.04 -5.99 -18.38
N ILE A 64 1.20 -6.61 -17.20
CA ILE A 64 1.58 -8.02 -17.07
C ILE A 64 0.58 -8.92 -17.78
N ALA A 65 -0.71 -8.76 -17.50
CA ALA A 65 -1.77 -9.58 -18.11
C ALA A 65 -1.75 -9.51 -19.66
N ARG A 66 -1.62 -8.29 -20.21
CA ARG A 66 -1.46 -8.07 -21.66
C ARG A 66 -0.18 -8.71 -22.22
N GLY A 67 0.91 -8.63 -21.46
CA GLY A 67 2.16 -9.29 -21.82
C GLY A 67 2.02 -10.80 -21.84
N SER A 68 1.41 -11.40 -20.80
CA SER A 68 1.22 -12.86 -20.72
C SER A 68 0.34 -13.38 -21.84
N GLU A 69 -0.73 -12.68 -22.18
CA GLU A 69 -1.58 -13.02 -23.33
C GLU A 69 -0.77 -13.06 -24.63
N SER A 70 0.21 -12.15 -24.78
CA SER A 70 1.06 -12.08 -25.97
C SER A 70 2.05 -13.25 -26.08
N PHE A 71 2.42 -13.87 -24.96
CA PHE A 71 3.33 -15.01 -24.92
C PHE A 71 2.61 -16.36 -24.75
N ALA A 72 1.33 -16.37 -24.37
CA ALA A 72 0.53 -17.57 -24.21
C ALA A 72 0.35 -18.36 -25.53
N SER A 73 0.48 -17.70 -26.68
CA SER A 73 0.46 -18.35 -28.00
C SER A 73 1.82 -18.91 -28.44
N ALA A 74 2.88 -18.75 -27.64
CA ALA A 74 4.19 -19.34 -27.94
C ALA A 74 4.26 -20.77 -27.38
N ASN A 75 4.78 -21.71 -28.17
CA ASN A 75 4.85 -23.15 -27.82
C ASN A 75 5.78 -23.48 -26.64
N ASP A 76 6.45 -22.50 -26.02
CA ASP A 76 7.37 -22.68 -24.90
C ASP A 76 7.27 -21.53 -23.89
N ALA A 77 6.13 -21.45 -23.20
CA ALA A 77 5.90 -20.47 -22.13
C ALA A 77 6.29 -20.99 -20.74
N ALA A 78 6.78 -22.24 -20.65
CA ALA A 78 7.16 -22.84 -19.38
C ALA A 78 8.36 -22.10 -18.77
N GLY A 79 8.21 -21.62 -17.53
CA GLY A 79 9.27 -20.88 -16.83
C GLY A 79 9.42 -19.40 -17.26
N LEU A 80 8.50 -18.85 -18.04
CA LEU A 80 8.53 -17.44 -18.43
C LEU A 80 8.06 -16.52 -17.29
N PHE A 81 8.93 -15.60 -16.87
CA PHE A 81 8.60 -14.55 -15.90
C PHE A 81 8.47 -13.18 -16.58
N ILE A 82 7.37 -12.46 -16.33
CA ILE A 82 7.13 -11.13 -16.88
C ILE A 82 7.43 -10.09 -15.82
N SER A 83 8.50 -9.32 -16.02
CA SER A 83 8.80 -8.15 -15.20
C SER A 83 8.06 -6.92 -15.74
N VAL A 84 7.58 -6.06 -14.85
CA VAL A 84 6.94 -4.79 -15.20
C VAL A 84 7.76 -3.63 -14.65
N THR A 85 8.13 -2.68 -15.51
CA THR A 85 8.85 -1.47 -15.13
C THR A 85 8.05 -0.24 -15.52
N LYS A 86 8.14 0.82 -14.71
CA LYS A 86 7.47 2.09 -15.00
C LYS A 86 8.24 2.81 -16.12
N ARG A 87 7.58 3.02 -17.27
CA ARG A 87 8.16 3.86 -18.33
C ARG A 87 8.27 5.30 -17.85
N THR A 88 9.46 5.88 -17.93
CA THR A 88 9.63 7.33 -17.80
C THR A 88 8.91 7.99 -18.98
N ARG A 89 8.08 9.01 -18.71
CA ARG A 89 7.52 9.80 -19.81
C ARG A 89 8.68 10.53 -20.47
N ARG A 90 8.95 10.27 -21.75
CA ARG A 90 9.72 11.21 -22.56
C ARG A 90 8.88 12.48 -22.68
N ALA A 91 9.43 13.62 -22.29
CA ALA A 91 8.85 14.91 -22.65
C ALA A 91 8.85 14.98 -24.19
N HIS A 92 7.67 15.09 -24.81
CA HIS A 92 7.58 15.43 -26.21
C HIS A 92 8.07 16.87 -26.38
N ALA A 93 9.29 17.06 -26.87
CA ALA A 93 9.69 18.34 -27.44
C ALA A 93 8.88 18.51 -28.74
N GLY A 94 7.84 19.34 -28.70
CA GLY A 94 7.16 19.80 -29.90
C GLY A 94 8.12 20.61 -30.75
N HIS A 95 8.12 20.39 -32.06
CA HIS A 95 8.54 21.37 -33.04
C HIS A 95 7.30 21.72 -33.87
N SER A 96 6.94 22.99 -33.79
CA SER A 96 6.01 23.70 -34.66
C SER A 96 6.60 23.85 -36.06
#